data_AF-A0A060BT92-F1
#
_entry.id   AF-A0A060BT92-F1
#
_cell.length_a   1.000
_cell.length_b   1.000
_cell.length_c   1.000
_cell.angle_alpha   90.00
_cell.angle_beta   90.00
_cell.angle_gamma   90.00
#
_symmetry.space_group_name_H-M   'P 1'
#
loop_
_entity.id
_entity.type
_entity.pdbx_description
1 polymer ?
#
loop_
_entity_poly.entity_id
_entity_poly.type
_entity_poly.pdbx_seq_one_letter_code
_entity_poly.pdbx_strand_id
1 'polypeptide(L)'
;MDKASDRELIKAGEKANRLVAYEDKPMNWDAWDIDRYFEEQFWPLADAKARIEVVETGPYRAAIRIERPYHNSKIVQVVSLEEGARQVTFDTFIDWQERQQVLKALFPFDLNASEIRSEIQFGHVKRATHRNTSWDRARFEASMHRWVDISEADFGAALIND
;
A
#
# COMPACT_ATOMS: atom_id res chain seq x y z
N MET A 1 -10.80 -6.45 10.12
CA MET A 1 -11.14 -6.56 11.54
C MET A 1 -9.97 -7.11 12.36
N ASP A 2 -9.54 -6.37 13.38
CA ASP A 2 -8.70 -6.91 14.46
C ASP A 2 -9.63 -7.60 15.48
N LYS A 3 -9.39 -8.90 15.74
CA LYS A 3 -10.25 -9.72 16.60
C LYS A 3 -10.06 -9.45 18.09
N ALA A 4 -8.95 -8.85 18.51
CA ALA A 4 -8.65 -8.61 19.91
C ALA A 4 -9.30 -7.31 20.40
N SER A 5 -9.32 -6.28 19.56
CA SER A 5 -9.95 -4.99 19.84
C SER A 5 -11.37 -4.86 19.29
N ASP A 6 -11.86 -5.83 18.52
CA ASP A 6 -13.15 -5.78 17.82
C ASP A 6 -13.30 -4.55 16.89
N ARG A 7 -12.17 -4.02 16.41
CA ARG A 7 -12.09 -2.79 15.60
C ARG A 7 -11.84 -3.09 14.14
N GLU A 8 -12.52 -2.36 13.27
CA GLU A 8 -12.19 -2.33 11.84
C GLU A 8 -11.03 -1.37 11.58
N LEU A 9 -10.01 -1.86 10.87
CA LEU A 9 -8.83 -1.08 10.53
C LEU A 9 -9.02 -0.30 9.23
N ILE A 10 -9.94 -0.74 8.35
CA ILE A 10 -10.19 -0.10 7.06
C ILE A 10 -11.40 0.79 7.18
N LYS A 11 -11.31 2.00 6.60
CA LYS A 11 -12.39 2.97 6.61
C LYS A 11 -13.68 2.37 6.05
N ALA A 12 -14.80 2.68 6.69
CA ALA A 12 -16.11 2.17 6.28
C ALA A 12 -16.39 2.48 4.79
N GLY A 13 -16.75 1.45 4.03
CA GLY A 13 -17.03 1.54 2.59
C GLY A 13 -15.79 1.46 1.68
N GLU A 14 -14.59 1.50 2.24
CA GLU A 14 -13.33 1.37 1.49
C GLU A 14 -12.81 -0.07 1.45
N LYS A 15 -11.81 -0.30 0.60
CA LYS A 15 -11.10 -1.59 0.48
C LYS A 15 -9.59 -1.38 0.61
N ALA A 16 -8.92 -2.34 1.22
CA ALA A 16 -7.46 -2.39 1.34
C ALA A 16 -6.80 -3.10 0.16
N ASN A 17 -5.46 -3.02 0.09
CA ASN A 17 -4.65 -3.60 -0.99
C ASN A 17 -5.18 -3.23 -2.38
N ARG A 18 -5.56 -1.96 -2.56
CA ARG A 18 -6.05 -1.46 -3.84
C ARG A 18 -4.86 -1.12 -4.71
N LEU A 19 -4.61 -1.98 -5.71
CA LEU A 19 -3.64 -1.70 -6.75
C LEU A 19 -4.19 -0.62 -7.69
N VAL A 20 -3.43 0.46 -7.85
CA VAL A 20 -3.75 1.59 -8.72
C VAL A 20 -2.51 1.93 -9.51
N ALA A 21 -2.63 1.95 -10.84
CA ALA A 21 -1.60 2.47 -11.71
C ALA A 21 -1.83 3.98 -11.89
N TYR A 22 -0.76 4.74 -11.86
CA TYR A 22 -0.78 6.19 -12.06
C TYR A 22 0.09 6.53 -13.26
N GLU A 23 -0.28 7.58 -13.99
CA GLU A 23 0.58 8.13 -15.02
C GLU A 23 1.83 8.76 -14.38
N ASP A 24 2.98 8.41 -14.93
CA ASP A 24 4.30 8.89 -14.51
C ASP A 24 5.00 9.53 -15.72
N LYS A 25 4.51 10.72 -16.10
CA LYS A 25 5.10 11.54 -17.18
C LYS A 25 5.80 12.75 -16.58
N PRO A 26 7.15 12.82 -16.62
CA PRO A 26 7.87 14.00 -16.18
C PRO A 26 7.68 15.14 -17.19
N MET A 27 7.33 16.34 -16.72
CA MET A 27 7.13 17.49 -17.61
C MET A 27 8.45 18.16 -18.04
N ASN A 28 9.60 17.96 -17.36
CA ASN A 28 10.89 18.43 -17.92
C ASN A 28 12.24 17.95 -17.34
N TRP A 29 12.36 17.16 -16.26
CA TRP A 29 13.69 16.67 -15.83
C TRP A 29 13.68 15.25 -15.24
N ASP A 30 14.58 14.42 -15.74
CA ASP A 30 14.43 12.98 -16.02
C ASP A 30 14.82 12.02 -14.87
N ALA A 31 14.90 12.45 -13.60
CA ALA A 31 15.37 11.53 -12.54
C ALA A 31 14.97 11.83 -11.09
N TRP A 32 14.22 12.90 -10.77
CA TRP A 32 14.09 13.32 -9.36
C TRP A 32 12.72 13.88 -8.92
N ASP A 33 11.71 13.97 -9.79
CA ASP A 33 10.39 14.48 -9.39
C ASP A 33 9.25 13.62 -9.99
N ILE A 34 8.51 12.92 -9.12
CA ILE A 34 7.17 12.43 -9.46
C ILE A 34 6.25 13.63 -9.25
N ASP A 35 5.93 14.30 -10.35
CA ASP A 35 5.18 15.56 -10.36
C ASP A 35 3.75 15.38 -9.80
N ARG A 36 3.19 16.45 -9.23
CA ARG A 36 1.89 16.49 -8.52
C ARG A 36 0.66 16.09 -9.36
N TYR A 37 0.87 15.84 -10.66
CA TYR A 37 -0.15 15.53 -11.65
C TYR A 37 -0.48 14.03 -11.78
N PHE A 38 0.23 13.14 -11.06
CA PHE A 38 -0.11 11.71 -11.07
C PHE A 38 -1.56 11.44 -10.60
N GLU A 39 -2.15 12.30 -9.76
CA GLU A 39 -3.53 12.15 -9.27
C GLU A 39 -4.61 12.42 -10.35
N GLU A 40 -4.27 13.01 -11.50
CA GLU A 40 -5.25 13.34 -12.55
C GLU A 40 -5.54 12.15 -13.49
N GLN A 41 -4.58 11.23 -13.67
CA GLN A 41 -4.72 10.03 -14.50
C GLN A 41 -4.34 8.79 -13.69
N PHE A 42 -5.36 8.04 -13.28
CA PHE A 42 -5.19 6.79 -12.55
C PHE A 42 -6.10 5.69 -13.07
N TRP A 43 -5.61 4.46 -13.00
CA TRP A 43 -6.32 3.25 -13.40
C TRP A 43 -6.42 2.30 -12.19
N PRO A 44 -7.60 2.13 -11.59
CA PRO A 44 -7.76 1.23 -10.45
C PRO A 44 -7.83 -0.23 -10.92
N LEU A 45 -6.70 -0.95 -10.83
CA LEU A 45 -6.61 -2.37 -11.18
C LEU A 45 -7.44 -3.25 -10.23
N ALA A 46 -7.65 -2.81 -8.98
CA ALA A 46 -8.42 -3.53 -7.98
C ALA A 46 -9.87 -3.80 -8.41
N ASP A 47 -10.44 -2.94 -9.26
CA ASP A 47 -11.83 -3.00 -9.71
C ASP A 47 -12.00 -3.80 -11.02
N ALA A 48 -10.89 -4.17 -11.68
CA ALA A 48 -10.88 -5.02 -12.85
C ALA A 48 -11.15 -6.50 -12.50
N LYS A 49 -11.47 -7.31 -13.51
CA LYS A 49 -11.61 -8.77 -13.35
C LYS A 49 -10.30 -9.37 -12.86
N ALA A 50 -10.38 -10.22 -11.84
CA ALA A 50 -9.27 -11.01 -11.34
C ALA A 50 -9.63 -12.49 -11.33
N ARG A 51 -8.63 -13.34 -11.50
CA ARG A 51 -8.72 -14.74 -11.13
C ARG A 51 -8.30 -14.86 -9.67
N ILE A 52 -9.19 -15.39 -8.83
CA ILE A 52 -8.92 -15.57 -7.40
C ILE A 52 -9.04 -17.06 -7.10
N GLU A 53 -8.01 -17.61 -6.47
CA GLU A 53 -7.93 -19.03 -6.13
C GLU A 53 -7.43 -19.19 -4.71
N VAL A 54 -8.00 -20.14 -3.98
CA VAL A 54 -7.44 -20.57 -2.70
C VAL A 54 -6.26 -21.49 -3.01
N VAL A 55 -5.07 -21.12 -2.55
CA VAL A 55 -3.84 -21.88 -2.80
C VAL A 55 -3.35 -22.63 -1.57
N GLU A 56 -3.77 -22.22 -0.37
CA GLU A 56 -3.44 -22.89 0.89
C GLU A 56 -4.64 -22.90 1.84
N THR A 57 -4.95 -24.06 2.40
CA THR A 57 -5.99 -24.27 3.43
C THR A 57 -5.47 -25.09 4.61
N GLY A 58 -4.19 -24.90 4.96
CA GLY A 58 -3.55 -25.63 6.04
C GLY A 58 -3.99 -25.13 7.42
N PRO A 59 -3.76 -25.92 8.49
CA PRO A 59 -4.09 -25.50 9.86
C PRO A 59 -3.25 -24.30 10.32
N TYR A 60 -2.01 -24.18 9.82
CA TYR A 60 -1.06 -23.15 10.24
C TYR A 60 -1.03 -21.91 9.35
N ARG A 61 -1.57 -22.01 8.12
CA ARG A 61 -1.54 -20.92 7.13
C ARG A 61 -2.65 -21.10 6.11
N ALA A 62 -3.33 -19.99 5.83
CA ALA A 62 -4.28 -19.88 4.73
C ALA A 62 -3.80 -18.82 3.74
N ALA A 63 -3.98 -19.07 2.44
CA ALA A 63 -3.56 -18.14 1.41
C ALA A 63 -4.48 -18.17 0.18
N ILE A 64 -4.67 -16.99 -0.40
CA ILE A 64 -5.33 -16.81 -1.69
C ILE A 64 -4.35 -16.21 -2.70
N ARG A 65 -4.45 -16.66 -3.95
CA ARG A 65 -3.73 -16.11 -5.09
C ARG A 65 -4.69 -15.28 -5.92
N ILE A 66 -4.28 -14.06 -6.23
CA ILE A 66 -5.05 -13.09 -7.02
C ILE A 66 -4.22 -12.76 -8.26
N GLU A 67 -4.71 -13.11 -9.44
CA GLU A 67 -4.08 -12.74 -10.71
C GLU A 67 -4.90 -11.67 -11.43
N ARG A 68 -4.22 -10.57 -11.80
CA ARG A 68 -4.80 -9.43 -12.51
C ARG A 68 -4.00 -9.15 -13.78
N PRO A 69 -4.61 -9.26 -14.97
CA PRO A 69 -4.03 -8.71 -16.18
C PRO A 69 -4.20 -7.18 -16.17
N TYR A 70 -3.18 -6.46 -16.64
CA TYR A 70 -3.23 -5.02 -16.82
C TYR A 70 -2.48 -4.66 -18.10
N HIS A 71 -3.20 -4.31 -19.16
CA HIS A 71 -2.62 -4.12 -20.50
C HIS A 71 -1.71 -5.29 -20.92
N ASN A 72 -0.41 -5.05 -21.07
CA ASN A 72 0.58 -6.07 -21.42
C ASN A 72 1.28 -6.66 -20.18
N SER A 73 0.95 -6.15 -19.00
CA SER A 73 1.50 -6.53 -17.72
C SER A 73 0.62 -7.57 -17.00
N LYS A 74 1.24 -8.36 -16.12
CA LYS A 74 0.55 -9.31 -15.26
C LYS A 74 0.98 -9.11 -13.81
N ILE A 75 -0.01 -8.94 -12.93
CA ILE A 75 0.20 -8.83 -11.50
C ILE A 75 -0.35 -10.09 -10.84
N VAL A 76 0.45 -10.73 -9.99
CA VAL A 76 0.06 -11.85 -9.15
C VAL A 76 0.34 -11.48 -7.70
N GLN A 77 -0.67 -11.55 -6.84
CA GLN A 77 -0.48 -11.41 -5.40
C GLN A 77 -0.84 -12.71 -4.70
N VAL A 78 -0.03 -13.14 -3.75
CA VAL A 78 -0.39 -14.17 -2.76
C VAL A 78 -0.64 -13.44 -1.44
N VAL A 79 -1.90 -13.46 -1.01
CA VAL A 79 -2.31 -12.88 0.28
C VAL A 79 -2.43 -14.02 1.27
N SER A 80 -1.63 -13.98 2.33
CA SER A 80 -1.57 -15.06 3.31
C SER A 80 -1.69 -14.57 4.75
N LEU A 81 -2.23 -15.44 5.59
CA LEU A 81 -2.36 -15.25 7.03
C LEU A 81 -1.97 -16.54 7.75
N GLU A 82 -1.02 -16.42 8.67
CA GLU A 82 -0.58 -17.51 9.53
C GLU A 82 -1.44 -17.62 10.79
N GLU A 83 -1.55 -18.82 11.35
CA GLU A 83 -2.26 -19.06 12.61
C GLU A 83 -1.63 -18.22 13.74
N GLY A 84 -2.46 -17.44 14.44
CA GLY A 84 -2.03 -16.60 15.55
C GLY A 84 -1.24 -15.34 15.17
N ALA A 85 -0.89 -15.17 13.89
CA ALA A 85 -0.20 -13.97 13.41
C ALA A 85 -1.13 -12.74 13.43
N ARG A 86 -0.55 -11.57 13.73
CA ARG A 86 -1.22 -10.26 13.63
C ARG A 86 -0.87 -9.53 12.33
N GLN A 87 -0.29 -10.24 11.37
CA GLN A 87 0.20 -9.70 10.12
C GLN A 87 -0.44 -10.44 8.95
N VAL A 88 -0.90 -9.68 7.96
CA VAL A 88 -1.28 -10.21 6.64
C VAL A 88 -0.12 -9.97 5.70
N THR A 89 0.36 -11.02 5.04
CA THR A 89 1.49 -10.95 4.11
C THR A 89 0.99 -10.88 2.68
N PHE A 90 1.59 -9.98 1.89
CA PHE A 90 1.26 -9.76 0.48
C PHE A 90 2.50 -10.00 -0.39
N ASP A 91 2.68 -11.22 -0.89
CA ASP A 91 3.74 -11.50 -1.85
C ASP A 91 3.31 -11.06 -3.24
N THR A 92 3.97 -10.05 -3.79
CA THR A 92 3.56 -9.43 -5.06
C THR A 92 4.59 -9.70 -6.15
N PHE A 93 4.16 -10.43 -7.20
CA PHE A 93 4.97 -10.76 -8.37
C PHE A 93 4.40 -10.01 -9.58
N ILE A 94 5.22 -9.20 -10.23
CA ILE A 94 4.77 -8.35 -11.34
C ILE A 94 5.68 -8.59 -12.55
N ASP A 95 5.07 -8.96 -13.66
CA ASP A 95 5.65 -8.81 -14.99
C ASP A 95 5.20 -7.46 -15.54
N TRP A 96 6.02 -6.42 -15.34
CA TRP A 96 5.68 -5.03 -15.67
C TRP A 96 6.22 -4.65 -17.04
N GLN A 97 5.31 -4.35 -17.96
CA GLN A 97 5.60 -3.99 -19.35
C GLN A 97 5.16 -2.56 -19.69
N GLU A 98 4.45 -1.88 -18.77
CA GLU A 98 3.97 -0.52 -19.02
C GLU A 98 5.09 0.52 -18.87
N ARG A 99 5.02 1.57 -19.69
CA ARG A 99 5.97 2.69 -19.68
C ARG A 99 5.30 3.92 -19.11
N GLN A 100 6.09 4.75 -18.42
CA GLN A 100 5.62 6.02 -17.85
C GLN A 100 4.40 5.82 -16.95
N GLN A 101 4.42 4.74 -16.17
CA GLN A 101 3.39 4.43 -15.20
C GLN A 101 4.02 3.84 -13.95
N VAL A 102 3.46 4.19 -12.79
CA VAL A 102 3.84 3.64 -11.49
C VAL A 102 2.66 2.88 -10.89
N LEU A 103 2.91 1.71 -10.33
CA LEU A 103 1.91 0.92 -9.62
C LEU A 103 2.04 1.15 -8.11
N LYS A 104 0.95 1.52 -7.45
CA LYS A 104 0.89 1.70 -5.99
C LYS A 104 -0.19 0.81 -5.38
N ALA A 105 0.05 0.33 -4.16
CA ALA A 105 -0.93 -0.39 -3.35
C ALA A 105 -1.46 0.54 -2.24
N LEU A 106 -2.77 0.76 -2.20
CA LEU A 106 -3.40 1.67 -1.25
C LEU A 106 -4.08 0.91 -0.11
N PHE A 107 -3.85 1.39 1.11
CA PHE A 107 -4.44 0.90 2.35
C PHE A 107 -5.10 2.06 3.10
N PRO A 108 -6.42 2.29 2.91
CA PRO A 108 -7.14 3.40 3.52
C PRO A 108 -7.48 3.07 4.98
N PHE A 109 -6.48 3.16 5.85
CA PHE A 109 -6.64 2.91 7.28
C PHE A 109 -7.55 3.94 7.96
N ASP A 110 -8.44 3.47 8.84
CA ASP A 110 -9.33 4.29 9.66
C ASP A 110 -8.64 4.69 10.97
N LEU A 111 -7.59 5.49 10.82
CA LEU A 111 -6.74 5.97 11.92
C LEU A 111 -6.64 7.50 11.84
N ASN A 112 -6.93 8.16 12.94
CA ASN A 112 -6.78 9.59 13.13
C ASN A 112 -5.44 9.90 13.84
N ALA A 113 -4.35 9.76 13.09
CA ALA A 113 -3.02 10.13 13.55
C ALA A 113 -2.56 11.43 12.87
N SER A 114 -1.93 12.33 13.62
CA SER A 114 -1.33 13.56 13.08
C SER A 114 0.08 13.35 12.51
N GLU A 115 0.69 12.19 12.80
CA GLU A 115 2.02 11.80 12.37
C GLU A 115 2.10 10.31 12.00
N ILE A 116 3.01 9.98 11.09
CA ILE A 116 3.52 8.63 10.84
C ILE A 116 4.93 8.50 11.40
N ARG A 117 5.34 7.28 11.72
CA ARG A 117 6.71 6.92 12.03
C ARG A 117 7.24 6.03 10.94
N SER A 118 8.44 6.28 10.48
CA SER A 118 9.08 5.43 9.47
C SER A 118 10.53 5.21 9.81
N GLU A 119 11.01 4.01 9.51
CA GLU A 119 12.39 3.65 9.77
C GLU A 119 13.39 4.54 9.03
N ILE A 120 14.48 4.87 9.72
CA ILE A 120 15.73 5.40 9.15
C ILE A 120 16.90 4.59 9.72
N GLN A 121 18.11 4.82 9.20
CA GLN A 121 19.31 4.22 9.79
C GLN A 121 19.38 4.51 11.29
N PHE A 122 19.47 3.45 12.09
CA PHE A 122 19.59 3.49 13.56
C PHE A 122 18.44 4.20 14.31
N GLY A 123 17.26 4.33 13.72
CA GLY A 123 16.13 4.97 14.40
C GLY A 123 14.85 5.07 13.56
N HIS A 124 14.02 6.04 13.90
CA HIS A 124 12.84 6.40 13.12
C HIS A 124 12.69 7.91 13.06
N VAL A 125 12.01 8.39 12.03
CA VAL A 125 11.61 9.80 11.91
C VAL A 125 10.10 9.91 11.99
N LYS A 126 9.62 11.00 12.61
CA LYS A 126 8.20 11.37 12.64
C LYS A 126 7.91 12.33 11.49
N ARG A 127 6.83 12.07 10.75
CA ARG A 127 6.39 12.93 9.65
C ARG A 127 4.91 13.22 9.80
N ALA A 128 4.49 14.46 9.60
CA ALA A 128 3.08 14.84 9.65
C ALA A 128 2.28 14.08 8.58
N THR A 129 1.07 13.61 8.92
CA THR A 129 0.09 13.03 7.99
C THR A 129 -0.69 14.10 7.22
N HIS A 130 -0.67 15.35 7.71
CA HIS A 130 -1.42 16.47 7.19
C HIS A 130 -0.55 17.35 6.29
N ARG A 131 -1.17 17.94 5.27
CA ARG A 131 -0.51 18.77 4.25
C ARG A 131 -0.73 20.27 4.51
N ASN A 132 -0.48 20.76 5.73
CA ASN A 132 -0.86 22.13 6.11
C ASN A 132 0.13 23.21 5.66
N THR A 133 1.39 22.87 5.40
CA THR A 133 2.39 23.84 4.88
C THR A 133 2.79 23.53 3.44
N SER A 134 3.34 24.53 2.73
CA SER A 134 3.91 24.33 1.39
C SER A 134 5.02 23.28 1.38
N TRP A 135 5.72 23.10 2.51
CA TRP A 135 6.70 22.04 2.74
C TRP A 135 6.07 20.66 2.90
N ASP A 136 4.91 20.56 3.56
CA ASP A 136 4.15 19.30 3.69
C ASP A 136 3.49 18.89 2.36
N ARG A 137 3.12 19.89 1.55
CA ARG A 137 2.65 19.71 0.17
C ARG A 137 3.76 19.32 -0.81
N ALA A 138 5.01 19.16 -0.40
CA ALA A 138 6.11 18.68 -1.26
C ALA A 138 6.55 17.25 -0.92
N ARG A 139 5.93 16.60 0.09
CA ARG A 139 6.26 15.25 0.55
C ARG A 139 5.17 14.25 0.16
N PHE A 140 4.95 14.07 -1.15
CA PHE A 140 3.98 13.09 -1.66
C PHE A 140 4.47 11.65 -1.58
N GLU A 141 5.78 11.49 -1.57
CA GLU A 141 6.48 10.23 -1.39
C GLU A 141 7.59 10.46 -0.38
N ALA A 142 7.67 9.59 0.62
CA ALA A 142 8.72 9.66 1.62
C ALA A 142 9.46 8.33 1.58
N SER A 143 10.79 8.39 1.59
CA SER A 143 11.58 7.18 1.76
C SER A 143 11.30 6.58 3.14
N MET A 144 10.93 5.31 3.14
CA MET A 144 10.64 4.45 4.27
C MET A 144 11.43 3.17 4.02
N HIS A 145 12.36 2.81 4.91
CA HIS A 145 13.29 1.72 4.63
C HIS A 145 12.60 0.36 4.65
N ARG A 146 12.23 -0.13 5.84
CA ARG A 146 11.55 -1.44 6.01
C ARG A 146 10.16 -1.35 6.60
N TRP A 147 9.80 -0.23 7.22
CA TRP A 147 8.47 -0.08 7.80
C TRP A 147 8.01 1.37 7.89
N VAL A 148 6.69 1.51 7.87
CA VAL A 148 5.94 2.70 8.26
C VAL A 148 4.82 2.31 9.21
N ASP A 149 4.74 3.02 10.32
CA ASP A 149 3.75 2.88 11.37
C ASP A 149 2.85 4.12 11.38
N ILE A 150 1.55 3.87 11.48
CA ILE A 150 0.54 4.87 11.78
C ILE A 150 -0.26 4.37 12.98
N SER A 151 -0.22 5.13 14.06
CA SER A 151 -0.78 4.71 15.35
C SER A 151 -1.46 5.88 16.06
N GLU A 152 -2.59 5.59 16.68
CA GLU A 152 -3.28 6.39 17.68
C GLU A 152 -2.87 5.94 19.09
N ALA A 153 -3.53 6.44 20.14
CA ALA A 153 -3.17 6.12 21.51
C ALA A 153 -3.36 4.63 21.87
N ASP A 154 -4.37 3.97 21.30
CA ASP A 154 -4.83 2.65 21.68
C ASP A 154 -4.87 1.64 20.51
N PHE A 155 -4.57 2.08 19.28
CA PHE A 155 -4.63 1.24 18.09
C PHE A 155 -3.71 1.76 16.98
N GLY A 156 -3.27 0.88 16.09
CA GLY A 156 -2.41 1.26 14.98
C GLY A 156 -2.21 0.16 13.96
N ALA A 157 -1.55 0.52 12.87
CA ALA A 157 -1.16 -0.40 11.81
C ALA A 157 0.22 -0.02 11.27
N ALA A 158 0.97 -1.05 10.87
CA ALA A 158 2.22 -0.87 10.19
C ALA A 158 2.19 -1.57 8.83
N LEU A 159 2.83 -0.95 7.84
CA LEU A 159 3.22 -1.60 6.60
C LEU A 159 4.71 -1.89 6.69
N ILE A 160 5.08 -3.13 6.38
CA ILE A 160 6.45 -3.63 6.45
C ILE A 160 6.81 -4.15 5.06
N ASN A 161 8.02 -3.84 4.60
CA ASN A 161 8.60 -4.35 3.37
C ASN A 161 9.96 -5.00 3.63
N ASP A 162 10.33 -5.92 2.75
CA ASP A 162 11.63 -6.59 2.69
C ASP A 162 12.38 -6.15 1.41
#